data_AF-A0A8H7IIF9-F1
#
_entry.id   AF-A0A8H7IIF9-F1
#
_cell.length_a   1.000
_cell.length_b   1.000
_cell.length_c   1.000
_cell.angle_alpha   90.00
_cell.angle_beta   90.00
_cell.angle_gamma   90.00
#
_symmetry.space_group_name_H-M   'P 1'
#
loop_
_entity.id
_entity.type
_entity.pdbx_description
1 polymer ?
#
loop_
_entity_poly.entity_id
_entity_poly.type
_entity_poly.pdbx_seq_one_letter_code
_entity_poly.pdbx_strand_id
1 'polypeptide(L)'
;MGQDISHSQYPPDETLQPGTYRISNAVTGTAVQVSDDDSTKIVTWQQHDRENQQWFLQRSGHGYRLRNRRHNAYLAVSNTDNHALVYASRLKPILGVTTSFDSGISVQLADMNRVLDLHWGSGHNGNEIHIWNLDGGNMPHRIWRVERIGDDFGEETTDSRQEQSVGNSTAKNEPTNKGLLYQRDETIRQLQQDLKAKEEALKHARKTDEESTQLRHQHSILESKFQQQQTETASLQAKMDRVEYLMTQMMNKPSGDPGAGSTN
;
A
#
# COMPACT_ATOMS: atom_id res chain seq x y z
N MET A 1 19.52 2.52 24.40
CA MET A 1 20.56 2.54 23.35
C MET A 1 19.90 3.04 22.09
N GLY A 2 20.16 4.29 21.72
CA GLY A 2 19.54 4.93 20.55
C GLY A 2 20.10 4.29 19.29
N GLN A 3 19.22 3.81 18.42
CA GLN A 3 19.66 3.37 17.10
C GLN A 3 19.99 4.60 16.28
N ASP A 4 21.22 4.64 15.78
CA ASP A 4 21.70 5.61 14.79
C ASP A 4 20.74 5.63 13.61
N ILE A 5 20.25 6.82 13.33
CA ILE A 5 19.37 7.13 12.21
C ILE A 5 20.21 6.94 10.95
N SER A 6 19.96 5.85 10.21
CA SER A 6 20.68 5.53 8.98
C SER A 6 20.63 6.71 8.03
N HIS A 7 21.80 7.22 7.65
CA HIS A 7 21.94 8.23 6.61
C HIS A 7 21.26 7.73 5.33
N SER A 8 20.16 8.37 4.94
CA SER A 8 19.58 8.21 3.61
C SER A 8 20.68 8.39 2.56
N GLN A 9 20.79 7.46 1.62
CA GLN A 9 21.79 7.53 0.54
C GLN A 9 21.59 8.76 -0.38
N TYR A 10 20.43 9.42 -0.27
CA TYR A 10 20.09 10.62 -1.03
C TYR A 10 19.75 11.73 -0.04
N PRO A 11 20.66 12.68 0.20
CA PRO A 11 20.34 13.85 1.02
C PRO A 11 19.23 14.64 0.32
N PRO A 12 18.33 15.29 1.08
CA PRO A 12 17.34 16.20 0.51
C PRO A 12 18.05 17.24 -0.36
N ASP A 13 17.43 17.59 -1.48
CA ASP A 13 17.98 18.62 -2.35
C ASP A 13 17.93 19.97 -1.63
N GLU A 14 19.11 20.45 -1.22
CA GLU A 14 19.25 21.73 -0.52
C GLU A 14 19.02 22.94 -1.44
N THR A 15 18.98 22.74 -2.75
CA THR A 15 18.69 23.81 -3.71
C THR A 15 17.19 24.11 -3.82
N LEU A 16 16.34 23.20 -3.34
CA LEU A 16 14.89 23.39 -3.36
C LEU A 16 14.47 24.38 -2.26
N GLN A 17 14.10 25.59 -2.67
CA GLN A 17 13.69 26.66 -1.76
C GLN A 17 12.25 26.45 -1.27
N PRO A 18 11.90 26.85 -0.04
CA PRO A 18 10.50 26.96 0.36
C PRO A 18 9.70 27.83 -0.61
N GLY A 19 8.43 27.48 -0.80
CA GLY A 19 7.52 28.20 -1.69
C GLY A 19 6.24 27.43 -2.00
N THR A 20 5.48 27.91 -2.97
CA THR A 20 4.29 27.23 -3.49
C THR A 20 4.68 26.44 -4.73
N TYR A 21 4.30 25.17 -4.74
CA TYR A 21 4.66 24.22 -5.77
C TYR A 21 3.44 23.49 -6.32
N ARG A 22 3.56 23.08 -7.58
CA ARG A 22 2.73 22.06 -8.21
C ARG A 22 3.58 20.81 -8.39
N ILE A 23 2.99 19.66 -8.12
CA ILE A 23 3.62 18.35 -8.32
C ILE A 23 2.77 17.60 -9.35
N SER A 24 3.35 17.22 -10.48
CA SER A 24 2.65 16.47 -11.52
C SER A 24 3.43 15.26 -11.98
N ASN A 25 2.76 14.19 -12.39
CA ASN A 25 3.45 13.06 -12.97
C ASN A 25 4.04 13.47 -14.32
N ALA A 26 5.30 13.14 -14.58
CA ALA A 26 6.03 13.62 -15.74
C ALA A 26 5.50 13.06 -17.08
N VAL A 27 4.78 11.93 -17.05
CA VAL A 27 4.25 11.24 -18.23
C VAL A 27 2.82 11.64 -18.50
N THR A 28 1.95 11.51 -17.50
CA THR A 28 0.51 11.74 -17.67
C THR A 28 0.14 13.22 -17.59
N GLY A 29 0.99 14.05 -16.98
CA GLY A 29 0.72 15.46 -16.70
C GLY A 29 -0.35 15.67 -15.62
N THR A 30 -0.83 14.62 -14.97
CA THR A 30 -1.81 14.74 -13.88
C THR A 30 -1.14 15.26 -12.61
N ALA A 31 -1.77 16.23 -11.96
CA ALA A 31 -1.27 16.89 -10.76
C ALA A 31 -1.71 16.15 -9.49
N VAL A 32 -0.82 16.10 -8.50
CA VAL A 32 -1.11 15.63 -7.15
C VAL A 32 -2.06 16.61 -6.49
N GLN A 33 -3.22 16.12 -6.06
CA GLN A 33 -4.27 16.94 -5.45
C GLN A 33 -4.85 16.27 -4.21
N VAL A 34 -5.37 17.11 -3.30
CA VAL A 34 -6.38 16.66 -2.34
C VAL A 34 -7.71 16.54 -3.07
N SER A 35 -8.40 15.40 -2.91
CA SER A 35 -9.70 15.17 -3.58
C SER A 35 -10.75 16.19 -3.12
N ASP A 36 -11.51 16.73 -4.06
CA ASP A 36 -12.65 17.63 -3.78
C ASP A 36 -13.80 16.88 -3.08
N ASP A 37 -13.96 15.57 -3.35
CA ASP A 37 -15.01 14.73 -2.76
C ASP A 37 -14.64 14.18 -1.38
N ASP A 38 -13.33 14.02 -1.13
CA ASP A 38 -12.81 13.46 0.12
C ASP A 38 -11.48 14.12 0.51
N SER A 39 -11.55 15.07 1.45
CA SER A 39 -10.38 15.83 1.92
C SER A 39 -9.31 15.00 2.64
N THR A 40 -9.53 13.70 2.84
CA THR A 40 -8.54 12.77 3.40
C THR A 40 -7.73 12.04 2.32
N LYS A 41 -8.17 12.10 1.06
CA LYS A 41 -7.53 11.39 -0.05
C LYS A 41 -6.60 12.29 -0.85
N ILE A 42 -5.46 11.71 -1.24
CA ILE A 42 -4.57 12.26 -2.24
C ILE A 42 -4.73 11.44 -3.51
N VAL A 43 -5.00 12.13 -4.60
CA VAL A 43 -5.19 11.53 -5.92
C VAL A 43 -4.42 12.32 -6.95
N THR A 44 -4.31 11.78 -8.16
CA THR A 44 -3.95 12.59 -9.33
C THR A 44 -5.19 13.01 -10.10
N TRP A 45 -5.10 14.17 -10.74
CA TRP A 45 -6.17 14.69 -11.58
C TRP A 45 -5.59 15.56 -12.69
N GLN A 46 -6.34 15.76 -13.76
CA GLN A 46 -5.99 16.75 -14.77
C GLN A 46 -5.64 18.08 -14.10
N GLN A 47 -4.55 18.70 -14.55
CA GLN A 47 -4.13 19.97 -14.00
C GLN A 47 -5.23 21.02 -14.18
N HIS A 48 -5.63 21.64 -13.07
CA HIS A 48 -6.46 22.83 -13.01
C HIS A 48 -5.87 23.68 -11.88
N ASP A 49 -5.58 24.95 -12.12
CA ASP A 49 -4.77 25.79 -11.21
C ASP A 49 -5.43 26.12 -9.86
N ARG A 50 -6.37 25.31 -9.39
CA ARG A 50 -7.05 25.45 -8.10
C ARG A 50 -6.11 25.11 -6.94
N GLU A 51 -6.42 25.68 -5.79
CA GLU A 51 -5.60 25.59 -4.58
C GLU A 51 -5.47 24.16 -4.01
N ASN A 52 -6.38 23.24 -4.34
CA ASN A 52 -6.24 21.82 -3.92
C ASN A 52 -5.16 21.05 -4.69
N GLN A 53 -4.62 21.62 -5.79
CA GLN A 53 -3.46 21.08 -6.52
C GLN A 53 -2.15 21.83 -6.20
N GLN A 54 -2.19 22.77 -5.25
CA GLN A 54 -1.05 23.59 -4.88
C GLN A 54 -0.55 23.21 -3.48
N TRP A 55 0.77 23.16 -3.34
CA TRP A 55 1.43 22.64 -2.16
C TRP A 55 2.45 23.66 -1.65
N PHE A 56 2.33 24.07 -0.40
CA PHE A 56 3.40 24.77 0.29
C PHE A 56 4.50 23.77 0.65
N LEU A 57 5.67 23.97 0.06
CA LEU A 57 6.88 23.28 0.44
C LEU A 57 7.55 24.07 1.57
N GLN A 58 7.62 23.46 2.75
CA GLN A 58 8.11 24.09 3.96
C GLN A 58 9.32 23.33 4.49
N ARG A 59 10.44 24.02 4.76
CA ARG A 59 11.61 23.37 5.36
C ARG A 59 11.28 22.96 6.80
N SER A 60 11.65 21.74 7.19
CA SER A 60 11.48 21.27 8.57
C SER A 60 12.56 20.26 8.94
N GLY A 61 13.43 20.63 9.88
CA GLY A 61 14.58 19.82 10.26
C GLY A 61 15.44 19.46 9.05
N HIS A 62 15.70 18.16 8.88
CA HIS A 62 16.48 17.60 7.77
C HIS A 62 15.65 17.34 6.50
N GLY A 63 14.43 17.85 6.38
CA GLY A 63 13.61 17.61 5.20
C GLY A 63 12.58 18.70 4.95
N TYR A 64 11.49 18.30 4.32
CA TYR A 64 10.41 19.20 3.92
C TYR A 64 9.06 18.68 4.37
N ARG A 65 8.10 19.59 4.46
CA ARG A 65 6.68 19.28 4.58
C ARG A 65 5.98 19.81 3.34
N LEU A 66 5.04 19.04 2.83
CA LEU A 66 4.17 19.45 1.73
C LEU A 66 2.77 19.64 2.30
N ARG A 67 2.40 20.91 2.55
CA ARG A 67 1.08 21.27 3.05
C ARG A 67 0.21 21.70 1.88
N ASN A 68 -1.00 21.18 1.77
CA ASN A 68 -1.92 21.63 0.74
C ASN A 68 -2.33 23.09 0.99
N ARG A 69 -2.50 23.88 -0.08
CA ARG A 69 -2.85 25.30 0.04
C ARG A 69 -4.31 25.51 0.45
N ARG A 70 -5.24 24.71 -0.09
CA ARG A 70 -6.67 24.79 0.24
C ARG A 70 -7.00 24.13 1.57
N HIS A 71 -6.38 22.97 1.81
CA HIS A 71 -6.69 22.12 2.96
C HIS A 71 -5.59 22.21 3.99
N ASN A 72 -5.94 22.34 5.28
CA ASN A 72 -4.96 22.27 6.37
C ASN A 72 -4.49 20.83 6.62
N ALA A 73 -3.94 20.21 5.58
CA ALA A 73 -3.51 18.82 5.54
C ALA A 73 -2.17 18.72 4.79
N TYR A 74 -1.39 17.71 5.16
CA TYR A 74 -0.06 17.45 4.66
C TYR A 74 -0.07 16.14 3.87
N LEU A 75 0.79 16.07 2.85
CA LEU A 75 1.05 14.83 2.15
C LEU A 75 1.71 13.84 3.11
N ALA A 76 1.09 12.68 3.30
CA ALA A 76 1.51 11.65 4.23
C ALA A 76 1.37 10.27 3.59
N VAL A 77 1.99 9.27 4.20
CA VAL A 77 1.92 7.88 3.74
C VAL A 77 1.48 6.99 4.88
N SER A 78 0.56 6.06 4.60
CA SER A 78 -0.14 5.30 5.65
C SER A 78 0.77 4.35 6.43
N ASN A 79 1.81 3.81 5.78
CA ASN A 79 2.87 3.04 6.39
C ASN A 79 4.09 3.01 5.44
N THR A 80 5.06 2.15 5.72
CA THR A 80 6.36 2.07 5.02
C THR A 80 6.46 0.93 4.02
N ASP A 81 5.41 0.12 3.87
CA ASP A 81 5.39 -1.03 2.98
C ASP A 81 5.23 -0.58 1.52
N ASN A 82 5.68 -1.43 0.58
CA ASN A 82 5.35 -1.22 -0.82
C ASN A 82 3.84 -1.25 -1.01
N HIS A 83 3.35 -0.43 -1.93
CA HIS A 83 1.92 -0.28 -2.19
C HIS A 83 1.16 0.46 -1.06
N ALA A 84 1.85 1.07 -0.09
CA ALA A 84 1.18 1.91 0.90
C ALA A 84 0.64 3.19 0.28
N LEU A 85 -0.57 3.58 0.72
CA LEU A 85 -1.32 4.70 0.14
C LEU A 85 -0.77 6.05 0.63
N VAL A 86 -0.69 7.00 -0.30
CA VAL A 86 -0.47 8.41 0.00
C VAL A 86 -1.81 9.07 0.31
N TYR A 87 -1.88 9.81 1.41
CA TYR A 87 -3.13 10.39 1.90
C TYR A 87 -2.90 11.76 2.54
N ALA A 88 -3.99 12.49 2.78
CA ALA A 88 -3.97 13.82 3.37
C ALA A 88 -4.11 13.69 4.89
N SER A 89 -3.06 14.09 5.63
CA SER A 89 -3.02 13.97 7.09
C SER A 89 -3.03 15.33 7.76
N ARG A 90 -3.64 15.43 8.96
CA ARG A 90 -3.47 16.61 9.83
C ARG A 90 -2.17 16.57 10.62
N LEU A 91 -1.50 15.41 10.66
CA LEU A 91 -0.15 15.30 11.19
C LEU A 91 0.82 15.97 10.22
N LYS A 92 1.98 16.37 10.74
CA LYS A 92 3.00 17.13 9.99
C LYS A 92 4.23 16.27 9.69
N PRO A 93 4.10 15.19 8.88
CA PRO A 93 5.22 14.32 8.57
C PRO A 93 6.32 15.11 7.85
N ILE A 94 7.56 14.73 8.10
CA ILE A 94 8.73 15.24 7.38
C ILE A 94 9.03 14.25 6.24
N LEU A 95 9.22 14.78 5.04
CA LEU A 95 9.48 14.04 3.81
C LEU A 95 10.84 14.48 3.25
N GLY A 96 11.49 13.63 2.48
CA GLY A 96 12.80 13.90 1.87
C GLY A 96 12.62 14.14 0.38
N VAL A 97 12.66 15.39 -0.06
CA VAL A 97 12.52 15.69 -1.49
C VAL A 97 13.91 15.67 -2.12
N THR A 98 14.10 14.88 -3.18
CA THR A 98 15.38 14.79 -3.90
C THR A 98 15.17 15.05 -5.39
N THR A 99 16.04 15.86 -5.99
CA THR A 99 16.00 16.14 -7.41
C THR A 99 16.98 15.24 -8.15
N SER A 100 16.53 14.60 -9.23
CA SER A 100 17.45 13.96 -10.18
C SER A 100 17.75 14.93 -11.34
N PHE A 101 19.01 14.99 -11.75
CA PHE A 101 19.52 16.03 -12.67
C PHE A 101 19.01 15.92 -14.13
N ASP A 102 18.45 14.79 -14.54
CA ASP A 102 18.16 14.50 -15.96
C ASP A 102 16.65 14.50 -16.31
N SER A 103 15.96 15.63 -16.09
CA SER A 103 14.61 15.97 -16.63
C SER A 103 13.35 15.57 -15.82
N GLY A 104 13.50 15.11 -14.57
CA GLY A 104 12.39 14.86 -13.65
C GLY A 104 12.79 14.95 -12.18
N ILE A 105 11.88 15.43 -11.34
CA ILE A 105 12.05 15.54 -9.89
C ILE A 105 11.34 14.36 -9.23
N SER A 106 12.03 13.60 -8.38
CA SER A 106 11.42 12.49 -7.66
C SER A 106 11.05 12.94 -6.26
N VAL A 107 9.76 12.98 -5.93
CA VAL A 107 9.36 13.19 -4.53
C VAL A 107 9.60 11.87 -3.79
N GLN A 108 10.66 11.83 -2.98
CA GLN A 108 11.01 10.66 -2.18
C GLN A 108 10.45 10.80 -0.77
N LEU A 109 10.27 9.66 -0.09
CA LEU A 109 10.15 9.68 1.35
C LEU A 109 11.56 9.64 1.92
N ALA A 110 11.84 10.57 2.84
CA ALA A 110 13.08 10.55 3.60
C ALA A 110 13.16 9.18 4.27
N ASP A 111 14.29 8.51 4.07
CA ASP A 111 14.80 7.41 4.91
C ASP A 111 14.52 5.96 4.46
N MET A 112 13.88 5.70 3.31
CA MET A 112 13.54 4.30 2.94
C MET A 112 13.77 3.86 1.47
N ASN A 113 14.49 4.61 0.63
CA ASN A 113 14.59 4.31 -0.82
C ASN A 113 13.20 4.06 -1.47
N ARG A 114 12.19 4.79 -0.98
CA ARG A 114 10.80 4.73 -1.46
C ARG A 114 10.43 6.03 -2.14
N VAL A 115 9.69 5.92 -3.24
CA VAL A 115 9.28 7.06 -4.07
C VAL A 115 7.78 7.03 -4.31
N LEU A 116 7.21 8.21 -4.58
CA LEU A 116 5.82 8.30 -5.04
C LEU A 116 5.66 7.56 -6.38
N ASP A 117 4.64 6.72 -6.46
CA ASP A 117 4.31 5.87 -7.60
C ASP A 117 2.85 6.12 -8.00
N LEU A 118 2.64 6.56 -9.23
CA LEU A 118 1.31 6.71 -9.80
C LEU A 118 0.77 5.31 -10.12
N HIS A 119 -0.34 4.91 -9.48
CA HIS A 119 -0.87 3.56 -9.59
C HIS A 119 -1.07 3.16 -11.06
N TRP A 120 -0.34 2.14 -11.50
CA TRP A 120 -0.36 1.60 -12.87
C TRP A 120 0.01 2.63 -13.96
N GLY A 121 0.56 3.78 -13.59
CA GLY A 121 0.83 4.90 -14.50
C GLY A 121 -0.41 5.47 -15.18
N SER A 122 -1.61 5.26 -14.63
CA SER A 122 -2.85 5.72 -15.25
C SER A 122 -3.06 7.22 -15.03
N GLY A 123 -3.32 7.95 -16.12
CA GLY A 123 -3.67 9.37 -16.10
C GLY A 123 -5.16 9.65 -15.84
N HIS A 124 -5.94 8.65 -15.41
CA HIS A 124 -7.35 8.86 -15.07
C HIS A 124 -7.51 9.76 -13.85
N ASN A 125 -8.49 10.66 -13.93
CA ASN A 125 -8.87 11.52 -12.82
C ASN A 125 -9.29 10.68 -11.61
N GLY A 126 -8.70 10.99 -10.45
CA GLY A 126 -8.95 10.29 -9.21
C GLY A 126 -8.04 9.09 -8.97
N ASN A 127 -7.08 8.81 -9.87
CA ASN A 127 -6.15 7.71 -9.68
C ASN A 127 -5.26 7.91 -8.45
N GLU A 128 -4.99 6.83 -7.74
CA GLU A 128 -4.30 6.83 -6.45
C GLU A 128 -2.78 6.91 -6.61
N ILE A 129 -2.13 7.36 -5.54
CA ILE A 129 -0.67 7.41 -5.45
C ILE A 129 -0.24 6.49 -4.30
N HIS A 130 0.74 5.65 -4.58
CA HIS A 130 1.34 4.75 -3.62
C HIS A 130 2.81 5.07 -3.42
N ILE A 131 3.46 4.37 -2.50
CA ILE A 131 4.92 4.32 -2.43
C ILE A 131 5.46 3.00 -2.93
N TRP A 132 6.61 3.05 -3.60
CA TRP A 132 7.32 1.88 -4.10
C TRP A 132 8.83 1.99 -3.96
N ASN A 133 9.51 0.86 -3.96
CA ASN A 133 10.97 0.77 -4.02
C ASN A 133 11.56 1.48 -5.26
N LEU A 134 12.73 2.08 -5.07
CA LEU A 134 13.59 2.58 -6.15
C LEU A 134 14.52 1.49 -6.73
N ASP A 135 14.13 0.21 -6.68
CA ASP A 135 14.96 -0.96 -7.04
C ASP A 135 14.80 -1.44 -8.50
N GLY A 136 13.89 -0.83 -9.26
CA GLY A 136 13.70 -1.04 -10.69
C GLY A 136 14.17 0.16 -11.49
N GLY A 137 14.70 -0.06 -12.71
CA GLY A 137 15.15 0.99 -13.63
C GLY A 137 14.10 2.09 -13.86
N ASN A 138 14.50 3.20 -14.49
CA ASN A 138 13.71 4.43 -14.64
C ASN A 138 12.23 4.17 -15.03
N MET A 139 11.34 4.09 -14.03
CA MET A 139 9.92 3.78 -14.24
C MET A 139 9.15 5.09 -14.40
N PRO A 140 8.55 5.35 -15.57
CA PRO A 140 7.97 6.66 -15.87
C PRO A 140 6.86 7.10 -14.90
N HIS A 141 6.11 6.16 -14.31
CA HIS A 141 5.07 6.45 -13.30
C HIS A 141 5.62 6.86 -11.92
N ARG A 142 6.95 6.83 -11.73
CA ARG A 142 7.65 7.29 -10.52
C ARG A 142 8.34 8.64 -10.69
N ILE A 143 8.29 9.20 -11.89
CA ILE A 143 8.91 10.48 -12.22
C ILE A 143 7.87 11.58 -12.03
N TRP A 144 8.21 12.57 -11.22
CA TRP A 144 7.35 13.72 -10.97
C TRP A 144 8.01 15.01 -11.49
N ARG A 145 7.22 16.04 -11.71
CA ARG A 145 7.68 17.39 -12.01
C ARG A 145 7.25 18.25 -10.84
N VAL A 146 8.21 18.90 -10.21
CA VAL A 146 7.97 19.83 -9.12
C VAL A 146 8.20 21.23 -9.66
N GLU A 147 7.11 21.90 -9.99
CA GLU A 147 7.10 23.23 -10.58
C GLU A 147 6.86 24.27 -9.49
N ARG A 148 7.75 25.25 -9.37
CA ARG A 148 7.55 26.38 -8.45
C ARG A 148 6.60 27.39 -9.09
N ILE A 149 5.51 27.70 -8.40
CA ILE A 149 4.43 28.58 -8.89
C ILE A 149 4.23 29.83 -8.03
N GLY A 150 4.93 29.95 -6.89
CA GLY A 150 4.86 31.13 -6.04
C GLY A 150 5.90 31.14 -4.91
N ASP A 151 6.11 32.31 -4.32
CA ASP A 151 7.03 32.53 -3.20
C ASP A 151 6.41 32.24 -1.83
N ASP A 152 5.08 32.25 -1.73
CA ASP A 152 4.38 31.95 -0.48
C ASP A 152 4.64 30.50 -0.08
N PHE A 153 5.04 30.27 1.16
CA PHE A 153 5.24 28.94 1.73
C PHE A 153 4.32 28.71 2.93
N GLY A 154 3.28 29.55 3.08
CA GLY A 154 2.21 29.38 4.05
C GLY A 154 2.71 29.36 5.49
N GLU A 155 3.54 30.35 5.86
CA GLU A 155 4.17 30.49 7.19
C GLU A 155 3.19 30.09 8.29
N GLU A 156 3.62 29.10 9.08
CA GLU A 156 2.96 28.80 10.33
C GLU A 156 3.57 29.74 11.37
N THR A 157 2.77 30.66 11.92
CA THR A 157 3.20 31.55 13.01
C THR A 157 3.94 30.73 14.05
N THR A 158 5.25 30.91 14.12
CA THR A 158 6.11 30.26 15.09
C THR A 158 5.69 30.72 16.47
N ASP A 159 5.11 29.82 17.27
CA ASP A 159 5.01 30.00 18.71
C ASP A 159 6.42 29.79 19.29
N SER A 160 7.30 30.75 18.99
CA SER A 160 8.66 30.84 19.51
C SER A 160 8.58 31.37 20.93
N ARG A 161 8.28 30.49 21.90
CA ARG A 161 8.70 30.73 23.28
C ARG A 161 10.16 30.31 23.42
N GLN A 162 11.03 31.29 23.16
CA GLN A 162 12.38 31.32 23.70
C GLN A 162 12.32 31.20 25.22
N GLU A 163 13.02 30.20 25.75
CA GLU A 163 13.53 30.25 27.11
C GLU A 163 14.56 31.38 27.20
N GLN A 164 14.21 32.49 27.83
CA GLN A 164 15.13 33.30 28.65
C GLN A 164 14.36 34.35 29.48
N SER A 165 14.31 34.10 30.79
CA SER A 165 14.63 35.02 31.89
C SER A 165 13.94 36.42 31.98
N VAL A 166 13.05 36.51 32.99
CA VAL A 166 12.83 37.61 33.97
C VAL A 166 11.95 38.79 33.55
N GLY A 167 10.87 38.97 34.33
CA GLY A 167 10.32 40.30 34.67
C GLY A 167 8.83 40.47 34.47
N ASN A 168 8.09 40.47 35.58
CA ASN A 168 6.71 40.97 35.79
C ASN A 168 6.00 41.65 34.61
N SER A 169 4.73 41.24 34.37
CA SER A 169 3.56 42.14 34.43
C SER A 169 2.25 41.43 34.06
N THR A 170 1.35 41.36 35.05
CA THR A 170 -0.12 41.49 34.98
C THR A 170 -0.95 40.68 33.97
N ALA A 171 -1.82 39.87 34.57
CA ALA A 171 -2.96 39.17 34.01
C ALA A 171 -3.85 40.00 33.06
N LYS A 172 -4.36 39.33 32.02
CA LYS A 172 -5.80 39.22 31.72
C LYS A 172 -6.05 38.22 30.56
N ASN A 173 -7.01 37.33 30.80
CA ASN A 173 -7.81 36.54 29.84
C ASN A 173 -7.25 35.21 29.29
N GLU A 174 -7.60 34.09 29.95
CA GLU A 174 -7.80 32.80 29.25
C GLU A 174 -8.80 31.90 30.02
N PRO A 175 -10.06 31.75 29.57
CA PRO A 175 -10.93 30.65 30.00
C PRO A 175 -11.14 29.58 28.92
N THR A 176 -10.55 29.68 27.73
CA THR A 176 -10.93 28.85 26.57
C THR A 176 -10.07 27.59 26.34
N ASN A 177 -8.85 27.54 26.89
CA ASN A 177 -7.87 26.51 26.55
C ASN A 177 -8.07 25.17 27.32
N LYS A 178 -8.63 25.21 28.54
CA LYS A 178 -8.85 24.01 29.35
C LYS A 178 -9.91 23.07 28.77
N GLY A 179 -10.99 23.60 28.20
CA GLY A 179 -12.05 22.78 27.60
C GLY A 179 -11.57 21.99 26.37
N LEU A 180 -10.72 22.60 25.54
CA LEU A 180 -10.14 21.96 24.36
C LEU A 180 -9.13 20.86 24.72
N LEU A 181 -8.37 21.03 25.80
CA LEU A 181 -7.46 20.00 26.30
C LEU A 181 -8.22 18.76 26.80
N TYR A 182 -9.27 18.96 27.61
CA TYR A 182 -10.12 17.85 28.05
C TYR A 182 -10.78 17.09 26.90
N GLN A 183 -11.23 17.80 25.87
CA GLN A 183 -11.83 17.18 24.69
C GLN A 183 -10.81 16.39 23.86
N ARG A 184 -9.57 16.88 23.78
CA ARG A 184 -8.46 16.17 23.14
C ARG A 184 -8.09 14.89 23.91
N ASP A 185 -7.97 14.98 25.23
CA ASP A 185 -7.62 13.83 26.07
C ASP A 185 -8.70 12.74 26.01
N GLU A 186 -9.97 13.12 25.92
CA GLU A 186 -11.07 12.18 25.71
C GLU A 186 -11.00 11.51 24.33
N THR A 187 -10.71 12.30 23.28
CA THR A 187 -10.54 11.78 21.92
C THR A 187 -9.37 10.81 21.83
N ILE A 188 -8.25 11.12 22.50
CA ILE A 188 -7.08 10.25 22.56
C ILE A 188 -7.42 8.93 23.26
N ARG A 189 -8.13 8.98 24.40
CA ARG A 189 -8.58 7.76 25.09
C ARG A 189 -9.50 6.91 24.23
N GLN A 190 -10.42 7.54 23.50
CA GLN A 190 -11.33 6.83 22.59
C GLN A 190 -10.58 6.15 21.44
N LEU A 191 -9.63 6.86 20.82
CA LEU A 191 -8.81 6.32 19.74
C LEU A 191 -7.92 5.16 20.22
N GLN A 192 -7.36 5.25 21.43
CA GLN A 192 -6.57 4.16 22.01
C GLN A 192 -7.41 2.91 22.26
N GLN A 193 -8.65 3.06 22.71
CA GLN A 193 -9.57 1.93 22.87
C GLN A 193 -9.96 1.30 21.53
N ASP A 194 -10.25 2.13 20.51
CA ASP A 194 -10.61 1.63 19.18
C ASP A 194 -9.42 0.93 18.50
N LEU A 195 -8.20 1.47 18.66
CA LEU A 195 -6.99 0.84 18.15
C LEU A 195 -6.79 -0.54 18.78
N LYS A 196 -6.95 -0.66 20.11
CA LYS A 196 -6.87 -1.95 20.82
C LYS A 196 -7.94 -2.94 20.33
N ALA A 197 -9.17 -2.48 20.12
CA ALA A 197 -10.25 -3.33 19.61
C ALA A 197 -9.95 -3.82 18.18
N LYS A 198 -9.42 -2.95 17.32
CA LYS A 198 -9.02 -3.30 15.95
C LYS A 198 -7.84 -4.28 15.92
N GLU A 199 -6.85 -4.12 16.81
CA GLU A 199 -5.72 -5.06 16.93
C GLU A 199 -6.19 -6.47 17.30
N GLU A 200 -7.11 -6.60 18.26
CA GLU A 200 -7.69 -7.89 18.64
C GLU A 200 -8.52 -8.50 17.49
N ALA A 201 -9.32 -7.69 16.79
CA ALA A 201 -10.07 -8.14 15.62
C ALA A 201 -9.15 -8.65 14.49
N LEU A 202 -8.03 -7.96 14.26
CA LEU A 202 -7.05 -8.32 13.24
C LEU A 202 -6.31 -9.61 13.60
N LYS A 203 -5.98 -9.80 14.89
CA LYS A 203 -5.44 -11.06 15.41
C LYS A 203 -6.41 -12.22 15.20
N HIS A 204 -7.70 -12.01 15.45
CA HIS A 204 -8.70 -13.04 15.20
C HIS A 204 -8.83 -13.36 13.71
N ALA A 205 -8.87 -12.35 12.84
CA ALA A 205 -8.96 -12.53 11.39
C ALA A 205 -7.77 -13.31 10.83
N ARG A 206 -6.54 -13.02 11.30
CA ARG A 206 -5.34 -13.79 10.92
C ARG A 206 -5.45 -15.26 11.29
N LYS A 207 -5.90 -15.56 12.51
CA LYS A 207 -6.12 -16.93 12.95
C LYS A 207 -7.15 -17.66 12.06
N THR A 208 -8.24 -16.99 11.71
CA THR A 208 -9.26 -17.57 10.82
C THR A 208 -8.73 -17.82 9.41
N ASP A 209 -7.86 -16.96 8.88
CA ASP A 209 -7.22 -17.18 7.57
C ASP A 209 -6.20 -18.34 7.61
N GLU A 210 -5.44 -18.48 8.70
CA GLU A 210 -4.58 -19.63 8.96
C GLU A 210 -5.39 -20.94 9.02
N GLU A 211 -6.53 -20.95 9.71
CA GLU A 211 -7.43 -22.12 9.75
C GLU A 211 -8.02 -22.41 8.35
N SER A 212 -8.40 -21.39 7.59
CA SER A 212 -8.91 -21.51 6.22
C SER A 212 -7.86 -22.05 5.23
N THR A 213 -6.61 -21.60 5.35
CA THR A 213 -5.51 -22.12 4.52
C THR A 213 -5.19 -23.57 4.87
N GLN A 214 -5.24 -23.94 6.15
CA GLN A 214 -5.08 -25.32 6.59
C GLN A 214 -6.20 -26.23 6.06
N LEU A 215 -7.45 -25.79 6.11
CA LEU A 215 -8.59 -26.54 5.55
C LEU A 215 -8.48 -26.73 4.04
N ARG A 216 -8.06 -25.69 3.30
CA ARG A 216 -7.81 -25.79 1.85
C ARG A 216 -6.72 -26.81 1.53
N HIS A 217 -5.65 -26.84 2.32
CA HIS A 217 -4.60 -27.83 2.17
C HIS A 217 -5.10 -29.26 2.43
N GLN A 218 -5.89 -29.47 3.49
CA GLN A 218 -6.50 -30.77 3.78
C GLN A 218 -7.45 -31.23 2.66
N HIS A 219 -8.28 -30.32 2.13
CA HIS A 219 -9.18 -30.61 1.02
C HIS A 219 -8.40 -31.06 -0.22
N SER A 220 -7.32 -30.36 -0.55
CA SER A 220 -6.45 -30.72 -1.68
C SER A 220 -5.87 -32.14 -1.54
N ILE A 221 -5.44 -32.53 -0.33
CA ILE A 221 -4.95 -33.89 -0.07
C ILE A 221 -6.07 -34.93 -0.21
N LEU A 222 -7.24 -34.66 0.34
CA LEU A 222 -8.40 -35.56 0.25
C LEU A 222 -8.85 -35.76 -1.21
N GLU A 223 -8.85 -34.69 -2.00
CA GLU A 223 -9.20 -34.72 -3.41
C GLU A 223 -8.22 -35.58 -4.22
N SER A 224 -6.91 -35.42 -3.96
CA SER A 224 -5.88 -36.28 -4.58
C SER A 224 -6.07 -37.76 -4.23
N LYS A 225 -6.38 -38.09 -2.97
CA LYS A 225 -6.67 -39.47 -2.55
C LYS A 225 -7.92 -40.03 -3.23
N PHE A 226 -8.95 -39.21 -3.40
CA PHE A 226 -10.17 -39.61 -4.07
C PHE A 226 -9.93 -39.91 -5.55
N GLN A 227 -9.16 -39.07 -6.25
CA GLN A 227 -8.75 -39.33 -7.64
C GLN A 227 -7.94 -40.62 -7.77
N GLN A 228 -7.05 -40.90 -6.82
CA GLN A 228 -6.30 -42.16 -6.78
C GLN A 228 -7.26 -43.35 -6.65
N GLN A 229 -8.20 -43.30 -5.71
CA GLN A 229 -9.19 -44.38 -5.52
C GLN A 229 -10.07 -44.60 -6.77
N GLN A 230 -10.48 -43.53 -7.46
CA GLN A 230 -11.22 -43.66 -8.72
C GLN A 230 -10.40 -44.40 -9.78
N THR A 231 -9.10 -44.08 -9.89
CA THR A 231 -8.19 -44.73 -10.85
C THR A 231 -8.01 -46.22 -10.51
N GLU A 232 -7.84 -46.55 -9.23
CA GLU A 232 -7.74 -47.94 -8.76
C GLU A 232 -9.03 -48.72 -9.06
N THR A 233 -10.18 -48.12 -8.80
CA THR A 233 -11.49 -48.74 -9.06
C THR A 233 -11.70 -48.99 -10.56
N ALA A 234 -11.36 -48.03 -11.42
CA ALA A 234 -11.44 -48.19 -12.87
C ALA A 234 -10.51 -49.31 -13.38
N SER A 235 -9.29 -49.40 -12.83
CA SER A 235 -8.35 -50.48 -13.14
C SER A 235 -8.88 -51.85 -12.69
N LEU A 236 -9.50 -51.94 -11.51
CA LEU A 236 -10.12 -53.17 -11.03
C LEU A 236 -11.31 -53.58 -11.91
N GLN A 237 -12.15 -52.64 -12.33
CA GLN A 237 -13.25 -52.90 -13.24
C GLN A 237 -12.75 -53.48 -14.57
N ALA A 238 -11.73 -52.87 -15.18
CA ALA A 238 -11.14 -53.37 -16.42
C ALA A 238 -10.57 -54.79 -16.28
N LYS A 239 -10.01 -55.14 -15.11
CA LYS A 239 -9.56 -56.50 -14.82
C LYS A 239 -10.74 -57.47 -14.69
N MET A 240 -11.82 -57.05 -14.05
CA MET A 240 -13.04 -57.86 -13.91
C MET A 240 -13.66 -58.15 -15.28
N ASP A 241 -13.83 -57.14 -16.12
CA ASP A 241 -14.36 -57.27 -17.48
C ASP A 241 -13.52 -58.26 -18.32
N ARG A 242 -12.19 -58.22 -18.16
CA ARG A 242 -11.27 -59.17 -18.82
C ARG A 242 -11.44 -60.59 -18.32
N VAL A 243 -11.64 -60.79 -17.02
CA VAL A 243 -11.88 -62.11 -16.44
C VAL A 243 -13.22 -62.66 -16.92
N GLU A 244 -14.27 -61.84 -16.93
CA GLU A 244 -15.59 -62.22 -17.46
C GLU A 244 -15.49 -62.64 -18.92
N TYR A 245 -14.80 -61.85 -19.75
CA TYR A 245 -14.56 -62.21 -21.16
C TYR A 245 -13.86 -63.56 -21.31
N LEU A 246 -12.80 -63.82 -20.54
CA LEU A 246 -12.08 -65.10 -20.58
C LEU A 246 -12.97 -66.27 -20.13
N MET A 247 -13.81 -66.08 -19.10
CA MET A 247 -14.76 -67.10 -18.67
C MET A 247 -15.78 -67.42 -19.77
N THR A 248 -16.35 -66.42 -20.44
CA THR A 248 -17.27 -66.64 -21.56
C THR A 248 -16.60 -67.38 -22.71
N GLN A 249 -15.34 -67.06 -23.03
CA GLN A 249 -14.57 -67.77 -24.06
C GLN A 249 -14.34 -69.24 -23.72
N MET A 250 -14.08 -69.57 -22.45
CA MET A 250 -13.91 -70.96 -22.00
C MET A 250 -15.24 -71.73 -22.01
N MET A 251 -16.35 -71.10 -21.67
CA MET A 251 -17.69 -71.73 -21.68
C MET A 251 -18.22 -71.97 -23.10
N ASN A 252 -17.83 -71.16 -24.07
CA ASN A 252 -18.26 -71.30 -25.47
C ASN A 252 -17.34 -72.19 -26.32
N LYS A 253 -16.35 -72.86 -25.71
CA LYS A 253 -15.45 -73.76 -26.44
C LYS A 253 -16.23 -75.05 -26.79
N PRO A 254 -16.44 -75.38 -28.08
CA PRO A 254 -17.07 -76.64 -28.44
C PRO A 254 -16.15 -77.78 -28.01
N SER A 255 -16.70 -78.77 -27.31
CA SER A 255 -16.09 -80.07 -27.11
C SER A 255 -15.84 -80.71 -28.48
N GLY A 256 -14.65 -80.47 -29.04
CA GLY A 256 -14.19 -81.11 -30.26
C GLY A 256 -14.00 -82.59 -30.02
N ASP A 257 -14.93 -83.36 -30.58
CA ASP A 257 -14.88 -84.80 -30.76
C ASP A 257 -13.65 -85.19 -31.62
N PRO A 258 -12.72 -86.06 -31.16
CA PRO A 258 -11.69 -86.62 -32.02
C PRO A 258 -12.24 -87.90 -32.67
N GLY A 259 -13.10 -87.73 -33.66
CA GLY A 259 -13.73 -88.80 -34.42
C GLY A 259 -13.20 -88.94 -35.86
N ALA A 260 -12.18 -89.79 -36.01
CA ALA A 260 -11.94 -90.70 -37.14
C ALA A 260 -11.24 -90.27 -38.47
N GLY A 261 -10.28 -91.12 -38.85
CA GLY A 261 -9.80 -91.41 -40.22
C GLY A 261 -8.31 -91.10 -40.43
N SER A 262 -7.39 -92.00 -40.78
CA SER A 262 -7.50 -93.24 -41.58
C SER A 262 -6.18 -94.05 -41.56
N THR A 263 -6.30 -95.39 -41.67
CA THR A 263 -5.42 -96.43 -42.32
C THR A 263 -5.73 -97.76 -41.60
N ASN A 264 -6.20 -98.88 -42.20
CA ASN A 264 -6.28 -99.39 -43.58
C ASN A 264 -7.66 -100.00 -43.85
#